data_AF-E4XWV6-F1
#
_entry.id   AF-E4XWV6-F1
#
_cell.length_a   1.000
_cell.length_b   1.000
_cell.length_c   1.000
_cell.angle_alpha   90.00
_cell.angle_beta   90.00
_cell.angle_gamma   90.00
#
_symmetry.space_group_name_H-M   'P 1'
#
loop_
_entity.id
_entity.type
_entity.pdbx_description
1 polymer ?
#
loop_
_entity_poly.entity_id
_entity_poly.type
_entity_poly.pdbx_seq_one_letter_code
_entity_poly.pdbx_strand_id
1 'polypeptide(L)'
;MKFAAAVLALAKANPEWLIENWWESAQEVYSWASANPSDFRAAAMSMGNRYDALWNFCNADGSAEVSGAEFTACAASAANHFGMKDSTKGYLYDFGVKYWDVIDRDGSGGFSENEFKGGIAAFVGTNAKVLLKAYDANDDGVLSGDELTAWKGNFLARANKFGVDLTADKVEAMTAAWNDAQTDGDASVATMLELAKFQLNVFNGILASN
;
A
#
# COMPACT_ATOMS: atom_id res chain seq x y z
N MET A 1 4.91 11.36 -8.02
CA MET A 1 4.13 11.19 -6.77
C MET A 1 2.98 10.21 -7.02
N LYS A 2 3.15 8.88 -7.03
CA LYS A 2 2.09 7.99 -7.61
C LYS A 2 1.80 6.64 -6.93
N PHE A 3 2.06 6.44 -5.63
CA PHE A 3 1.88 5.11 -5.03
C PHE A 3 0.46 4.72 -4.58
N ALA A 4 -0.42 5.67 -4.26
CA ALA A 4 -1.85 5.38 -4.12
C ALA A 4 -2.61 6.69 -4.36
N ALA A 5 -3.24 6.79 -5.52
CA ALA A 5 -3.89 8.02 -5.97
C ALA A 5 -4.85 8.62 -4.91
N ALA A 6 -5.59 7.78 -4.19
CA ALA A 6 -6.50 8.22 -3.14
C ALA A 6 -5.78 8.70 -1.85
N VAL A 7 -4.76 7.99 -1.36
CA VAL A 7 -3.98 8.41 -0.19
C VAL A 7 -3.18 9.70 -0.50
N LEU A 8 -2.61 9.80 -1.69
CA LEU A 8 -1.92 11.01 -2.16
C LEU A 8 -2.87 12.18 -2.43
N ALA A 9 -4.11 11.89 -2.80
CA ALA A 9 -5.16 12.88 -2.94
C ALA A 9 -5.51 13.52 -1.60
N LEU A 10 -5.61 12.71 -0.54
CA LEU A 10 -5.75 13.18 0.83
C LEU A 10 -4.53 14.03 1.23
N ALA A 11 -3.31 13.57 0.91
CA ALA A 11 -2.07 14.31 1.17
C ALA A 11 -2.05 15.73 0.59
N LYS A 12 -2.57 15.88 -0.64
CA LYS A 12 -2.60 17.18 -1.32
C LYS A 12 -3.71 18.09 -0.82
N ALA A 13 -4.84 17.53 -0.39
CA ALA A 13 -5.98 18.29 0.09
C ALA A 13 -5.77 18.76 1.53
N ASN A 14 -5.23 17.88 2.38
CA ASN A 14 -4.90 18.16 3.78
C ASN A 14 -3.66 17.35 4.20
N PRO A 15 -2.45 17.88 4.01
CA PRO A 15 -1.22 17.16 4.29
C PRO A 15 -1.03 16.83 5.78
N GLU A 16 -1.44 17.74 6.68
CA GLU A 16 -1.33 17.54 8.13
C GLU A 16 -2.25 16.42 8.58
N TRP A 17 -3.53 16.45 8.19
CA TRP A 17 -4.48 15.38 8.50
C TRP A 17 -3.99 14.02 8.01
N LEU A 18 -3.42 13.95 6.80
CA LEU A 18 -2.91 12.68 6.30
C LEU A 18 -1.74 12.18 7.13
N ILE A 19 -0.76 13.03 7.43
CA ILE A 19 0.44 12.62 8.19
C ILE A 19 0.04 12.07 9.56
N GLU A 20 -0.90 12.75 10.22
CA GLU A 20 -1.42 12.38 11.54
C GLU A 20 -2.18 11.05 11.46
N ASN A 21 -3.18 10.95 10.57
CA ASN A 21 -4.02 9.77 10.44
C ASN A 21 -3.25 8.55 9.89
N TRP A 22 -2.23 8.77 9.06
CA TRP A 22 -1.38 7.68 8.59
C TRP A 22 -0.53 7.12 9.72
N TRP A 23 0.03 7.97 10.59
CA TRP A 23 0.83 7.51 11.72
C TRP A 23 0.00 6.77 12.78
N GLU A 24 -1.21 7.26 13.05
CA GLU A 24 -2.17 6.54 13.88
C GLU A 24 -2.55 5.19 13.25
N SER A 25 -2.91 5.18 11.97
CA SER A 25 -3.28 3.96 11.25
C SER A 25 -2.13 2.94 11.25
N ALA A 26 -0.90 3.41 11.07
CA ALA A 26 0.30 2.58 11.15
C ALA A 26 0.44 1.95 12.54
N GLN A 27 0.37 2.76 13.60
CA GLN A 27 0.43 2.23 14.97
C GLN A 27 -0.65 1.18 15.21
N GLU A 28 -1.90 1.45 14.81
CA GLU A 28 -3.01 0.52 14.98
C GLU A 28 -2.78 -0.80 14.21
N VAL A 29 -2.31 -0.73 12.96
CA VAL A 29 -2.04 -1.93 12.14
C VAL A 29 -0.88 -2.75 12.72
N TYR A 30 0.24 -2.10 13.07
CA TYR A 30 1.42 -2.81 13.57
C TYR A 30 1.19 -3.36 14.98
N SER A 31 0.49 -2.63 15.85
CA SER A 31 0.07 -3.16 17.16
C SER A 31 -0.88 -4.34 17.01
N TRP A 32 -1.85 -4.28 16.10
CA TRP A 32 -2.73 -5.41 15.82
C TRP A 32 -1.96 -6.61 15.26
N ALA A 33 -1.03 -6.40 14.33
CA ALA A 33 -0.20 -7.45 13.74
C ALA A 33 0.67 -8.15 14.79
N SER A 34 1.24 -7.38 15.72
CA SER A 34 2.01 -7.89 16.86
C SER A 34 1.14 -8.72 17.81
N ALA A 35 -0.09 -8.25 18.09
CA ALA A 35 -1.03 -8.94 18.96
C ALA A 35 -1.68 -10.19 18.30
N ASN A 36 -1.81 -10.21 16.97
CA ASN A 36 -2.50 -11.26 16.21
C ASN A 36 -1.60 -11.82 15.08
N PRO A 37 -0.44 -12.42 15.41
CA PRO A 37 0.58 -12.76 14.42
C PRO A 37 0.12 -13.82 13.41
N SER A 38 -0.75 -14.75 13.82
CA SER A 38 -1.30 -15.79 12.93
C SER A 38 -2.26 -15.20 11.90
N ASP A 39 -3.19 -14.35 12.33
CA ASP A 39 -4.19 -13.74 11.46
C ASP A 39 -3.55 -12.73 10.52
N PHE A 40 -2.63 -11.92 11.03
CA PHE A 40 -1.86 -11.00 10.19
C PHE A 40 -1.04 -11.76 9.13
N ARG A 41 -0.36 -12.84 9.52
CA ARG A 41 0.37 -13.68 8.56
C ARG A 41 -0.58 -14.28 7.52
N ALA A 42 -1.75 -14.77 7.93
CA ALA A 42 -2.74 -15.31 6.99
C ALA A 42 -3.21 -14.24 5.99
N ALA A 43 -3.52 -13.03 6.47
CA ALA A 43 -3.90 -11.90 5.63
C ALA A 43 -2.78 -11.50 4.66
N ALA A 44 -1.55 -11.35 5.17
CA ALA A 44 -0.39 -11.02 4.36
C ALA A 44 -0.16 -12.08 3.25
N MET A 45 -0.18 -13.37 3.59
CA MET A 45 0.02 -14.43 2.61
C MET A 45 -1.13 -14.56 1.61
N SER A 46 -2.36 -14.17 1.99
CA SER A 46 -3.53 -14.22 1.10
C SER A 46 -3.44 -13.29 -0.11
N MET A 47 -2.51 -12.34 -0.12
CA MET A 47 -2.27 -11.47 -1.27
C MET A 47 -1.52 -12.19 -2.41
N GLY A 48 -0.89 -13.34 -2.13
CA GLY A 48 -0.32 -14.23 -3.15
C GLY A 48 0.85 -13.63 -3.92
N ASN A 49 0.87 -13.85 -5.24
CA ASN A 49 1.91 -13.38 -6.16
C ASN A 49 1.93 -11.86 -6.38
N ARG A 50 1.05 -11.10 -5.71
CA ARG A 50 1.02 -9.64 -5.81
C ARG A 50 2.29 -8.97 -5.28
N TYR A 51 3.09 -9.68 -4.50
CA TYR A 51 4.38 -9.17 -4.01
C TYR A 51 5.52 -9.34 -5.00
N ASP A 52 5.41 -10.25 -5.97
CA ASP A 52 6.55 -10.73 -6.76
C ASP A 52 7.26 -9.60 -7.51
N ALA A 53 6.50 -8.68 -8.11
CA ALA A 53 7.08 -7.55 -8.82
C ALA A 53 7.84 -6.61 -7.87
N LEU A 54 7.30 -6.36 -6.66
CA LEU A 54 7.95 -5.52 -5.67
C LEU A 54 9.17 -6.21 -5.05
N TRP A 55 9.07 -7.52 -4.80
CA TRP A 55 10.17 -8.35 -4.32
C TRP A 55 11.32 -8.30 -5.32
N ASN A 56 11.07 -8.61 -6.59
CA ASN A 56 12.10 -8.57 -7.64
C ASN A 56 12.66 -7.15 -7.88
N PHE A 57 11.85 -6.13 -7.68
CA PHE A 57 12.29 -4.74 -7.78
C PHE A 57 13.22 -4.34 -6.61
N CYS A 58 12.96 -4.84 -5.40
CA CYS A 58 13.78 -4.54 -4.23
C CYS A 58 14.98 -5.48 -4.06
N ASN A 59 14.86 -6.75 -4.44
CA ASN A 59 15.89 -7.79 -4.31
C ASN A 59 16.75 -7.80 -5.58
N ALA A 60 17.63 -6.81 -5.69
CA ALA A 60 18.34 -6.52 -6.93
C ALA A 60 19.41 -7.57 -7.26
N ASP A 61 19.99 -8.21 -6.24
CA ASP A 61 20.98 -9.27 -6.43
C ASP A 61 20.37 -10.67 -6.55
N GLY A 62 19.05 -10.81 -6.31
CA GLY A 62 18.31 -12.05 -6.40
C GLY A 62 18.64 -13.05 -5.30
N SER A 63 19.16 -12.57 -4.16
CA SER A 63 19.47 -13.40 -3.00
C SER A 63 18.21 -13.86 -2.25
N ALA A 64 18.40 -14.62 -1.17
CA ALA A 64 17.29 -15.15 -0.38
C ALA A 64 16.58 -14.08 0.47
N GLU A 65 17.20 -12.91 0.63
CA GLU A 65 16.76 -11.83 1.52
C GLU A 65 16.94 -10.48 0.84
N VAL A 66 16.08 -9.52 1.15
CA VAL A 66 16.33 -8.12 0.80
C VAL A 66 17.17 -7.52 1.92
N SER A 67 18.44 -7.25 1.65
CA SER A 67 19.33 -6.61 2.63
C SER A 67 18.87 -5.18 2.97
N GLY A 68 19.31 -4.63 4.11
CA GLY A 68 19.02 -3.22 4.45
C GLY A 68 19.51 -2.21 3.41
N ALA A 69 20.61 -2.51 2.70
CA ALA A 69 21.10 -1.68 1.61
C ALA A 69 20.16 -1.72 0.40
N GLU A 70 19.71 -2.91 0.02
CA GLU A 70 18.73 -3.11 -1.06
C GLU A 70 17.38 -2.49 -0.73
N PHE A 71 16.89 -2.66 0.50
CA PHE A 71 15.65 -2.03 0.94
C PHE A 71 15.74 -0.50 0.87
N THR A 72 16.86 0.07 1.33
CA THR A 72 17.09 1.53 1.26
C THR A 72 17.17 2.01 -0.20
N ALA A 73 17.88 1.28 -1.05
CA ALA A 73 17.98 1.59 -2.48
C ALA A 73 16.63 1.43 -3.19
N CYS A 74 15.84 0.43 -2.82
CA CYS A 74 14.48 0.19 -3.31
C CYS A 74 13.55 1.34 -2.90
N ALA A 75 13.56 1.74 -1.63
CA ALA A 75 12.76 2.84 -1.12
C ALA A 75 13.14 4.17 -1.78
N ALA A 76 14.44 4.42 -2.01
CA ALA A 76 14.91 5.61 -2.74
C ALA A 76 14.53 5.56 -4.23
N SER A 77 14.63 4.40 -4.86
CA SER A 77 14.25 4.20 -6.27
C SER A 77 12.75 4.35 -6.45
N ALA A 78 11.95 3.76 -5.57
CA ALA A 78 10.53 4.01 -5.47
C ALA A 78 10.28 5.51 -5.24
N ALA A 79 10.95 6.16 -4.28
CA ALA A 79 10.78 7.60 -4.05
C ALA A 79 11.04 8.45 -5.28
N ASN A 80 12.06 8.11 -6.07
CA ASN A 80 12.39 8.84 -7.30
C ASN A 80 11.43 8.49 -8.45
N HIS A 81 11.15 7.21 -8.67
CA HIS A 81 10.21 6.70 -9.68
C HIS A 81 8.80 7.28 -9.44
N PHE A 82 8.41 7.33 -8.18
CA PHE A 82 7.18 7.93 -7.71
C PHE A 82 7.38 9.38 -7.30
N GLY A 83 8.43 10.09 -7.72
CA GLY A 83 8.68 11.53 -7.52
C GLY A 83 8.22 12.12 -6.17
N MET A 84 8.48 11.44 -5.05
CA MET A 84 8.10 11.89 -3.71
C MET A 84 8.90 13.14 -3.31
N LYS A 85 8.25 14.09 -2.62
CA LYS A 85 8.92 15.27 -2.04
C LYS A 85 9.84 14.84 -0.91
N ASP A 86 10.92 15.58 -0.66
CA ASP A 86 11.93 15.23 0.34
C ASP A 86 11.38 15.15 1.77
N SER A 87 10.38 15.97 2.12
CA SER A 87 9.69 15.87 3.42
C SER A 87 8.97 14.53 3.61
N THR A 88 8.45 13.93 2.53
CA THR A 88 7.82 12.60 2.55
C THR A 88 8.86 11.48 2.58
N LYS A 89 10.07 11.71 2.04
CA LYS A 89 11.18 10.75 2.13
C LYS A 89 11.67 10.59 3.57
N GLY A 90 11.83 11.68 4.31
CA GLY A 90 12.19 11.65 5.73
C GLY A 90 11.14 10.90 6.58
N TYR A 91 9.85 11.15 6.32
CA TYR A 91 8.76 10.47 7.01
C TYR A 91 8.76 8.94 6.84
N LEU A 92 8.94 8.45 5.60
CA LEU A 92 9.01 7.01 5.34
C LEU A 92 10.30 6.37 5.86
N TYR A 93 11.38 7.14 5.94
CA TYR A 93 12.62 6.70 6.57
C TYR A 93 12.43 6.51 8.09
N ASP A 94 11.85 7.50 8.78
CA ASP A 94 11.59 7.41 10.23
C ASP A 94 10.65 6.25 10.57
N PHE A 95 9.67 5.99 9.71
CA PHE A 95 8.81 4.81 9.79
C PHE A 95 9.59 3.51 9.64
N GLY A 96 10.42 3.41 8.59
CA GLY A 96 11.25 2.23 8.32
C GLY A 96 12.20 1.93 9.48
N VAL A 97 12.80 2.97 10.09
CA VAL A 97 13.64 2.84 11.29
C VAL A 97 12.82 2.37 12.49
N LYS A 98 11.65 2.97 12.75
CA LYS A 98 10.84 2.62 13.92
C LYS A 98 10.33 1.18 13.91
N TYR A 99 9.94 0.68 12.74
CA TYR A 99 9.33 -0.65 12.60
C TYR A 99 10.29 -1.69 12.01
N TRP A 100 11.58 -1.36 11.87
CA TRP A 100 12.59 -2.28 11.35
C TRP A 100 12.54 -3.63 12.08
N ASP A 101 12.75 -3.62 13.40
CA ASP A 101 12.77 -4.82 14.25
C ASP A 101 11.40 -5.53 14.36
N VAL A 102 10.32 -4.87 13.93
CA VAL A 102 9.00 -5.49 13.86
C VAL A 102 8.85 -6.32 12.58
N ILE A 103 9.53 -5.90 11.51
CA ILE A 103 9.52 -6.55 10.21
C ILE A 103 10.64 -7.59 10.12
N ASP A 104 11.87 -7.25 10.51
CA ASP A 104 13.03 -8.13 10.67
C ASP A 104 12.91 -8.89 12.00
N ARG A 105 12.16 -9.98 11.97
CA ARG A 105 11.75 -10.72 13.17
C ARG A 105 12.83 -11.67 13.65
N ASP A 106 13.69 -12.14 12.75
CA ASP A 106 14.82 -12.99 13.11
C ASP A 106 16.10 -12.20 13.41
N GLY A 107 16.11 -10.88 13.16
CA GLY A 107 17.23 -9.99 13.47
C GLY A 107 18.42 -10.24 12.55
N SER A 108 18.18 -10.74 11.35
CA SER A 108 19.21 -11.03 10.34
C SER A 108 19.87 -9.76 9.79
N GLY A 109 19.20 -8.60 9.91
CA GLY A 109 19.60 -7.35 9.25
C GLY A 109 19.20 -7.30 7.76
N GLY A 110 18.43 -8.29 7.32
CA GLY A 110 17.75 -8.33 6.04
C GLY A 110 16.28 -8.69 6.22
N PHE A 111 15.54 -8.76 5.12
CA PHE A 111 14.17 -9.27 5.12
C PHE A 111 14.10 -10.53 4.29
N SER A 112 13.83 -11.65 4.94
CA SER A 112 13.37 -12.85 4.23
C SER A 112 12.11 -12.53 3.43
N GLU A 113 11.79 -13.36 2.44
CA GLU A 113 10.59 -13.15 1.61
C GLU A 113 9.30 -13.03 2.45
N ASN A 114 9.20 -13.78 3.55
CA ASN A 114 8.05 -13.71 4.45
C ASN A 114 7.97 -12.40 5.23
N GLU A 115 9.12 -11.90 5.69
CA GLU A 115 9.20 -10.63 6.42
C GLU A 115 8.92 -9.46 5.50
N PHE A 116 9.44 -9.50 4.28
CA PHE A 116 9.13 -8.53 3.24
C PHE A 116 7.63 -8.49 2.94
N LYS A 117 7.01 -9.66 2.70
CA LYS A 117 5.55 -9.76 2.49
C LYS A 117 4.78 -9.20 3.69
N GLY A 118 5.23 -9.48 4.91
CA GLY A 118 4.65 -8.92 6.14
C GLY A 118 4.75 -7.40 6.19
N GLY A 119 5.94 -6.83 5.97
CA GLY A 119 6.17 -5.38 5.97
C GLY A 119 5.34 -4.65 4.91
N ILE A 120 5.30 -5.20 3.69
CA ILE A 120 4.46 -4.65 2.61
C ILE A 120 2.97 -4.77 2.94
N ALA A 121 2.51 -5.91 3.49
CA ALA A 121 1.13 -6.08 3.91
C ALA A 121 0.72 -5.06 4.98
N ALA A 122 1.59 -4.80 5.97
CA ALA A 122 1.34 -3.79 7.00
C ALA A 122 1.31 -2.37 6.41
N PHE A 123 2.16 -2.08 5.42
CA PHE A 123 2.15 -0.80 4.71
C PHE A 123 0.86 -0.58 3.92
N VAL A 124 0.44 -1.53 3.07
CA VAL A 124 -0.80 -1.38 2.29
C VAL A 124 -2.05 -1.46 3.17
N GLY A 125 -1.98 -2.19 4.29
CA GLY A 125 -2.98 -2.18 5.34
C GLY A 125 -3.10 -0.81 6.00
N THR A 126 -1.98 -0.16 6.33
CA THR A 126 -1.96 1.22 6.85
C THR A 126 -2.67 2.18 5.90
N ASN A 127 -2.36 2.11 4.62
CA ASN A 127 -3.03 2.91 3.60
C ASN A 127 -4.53 2.60 3.50
N ALA A 128 -4.91 1.32 3.52
CA ALA A 128 -6.32 0.91 3.49
C ALA A 128 -7.09 1.47 4.70
N LYS A 129 -6.47 1.46 5.88
CA LYS A 129 -7.05 2.04 7.10
C LYS A 129 -7.21 3.56 7.02
N VAL A 130 -6.25 4.26 6.43
CA VAL A 130 -6.40 5.70 6.14
C VAL A 130 -7.56 5.96 5.18
N LEU A 131 -7.79 5.09 4.20
CA LEU A 131 -8.94 5.20 3.29
C LEU A 131 -10.25 4.98 4.04
N LEU A 132 -10.34 4.00 4.94
CA LEU A 132 -11.50 3.82 5.80
C LEU A 132 -11.74 5.09 6.64
N LYS A 133 -10.75 5.58 7.39
CA LYS A 133 -10.88 6.84 8.16
C LYS A 133 -11.34 8.04 7.31
N ALA A 134 -11.04 8.06 6.02
CA ALA A 134 -11.41 9.16 5.12
C ALA A 134 -12.82 9.05 4.53
N TYR A 135 -13.35 7.83 4.36
CA TYR A 135 -14.55 7.59 3.55
C TYR A 135 -15.62 6.74 4.24
N ASP A 136 -15.26 5.89 5.20
CA ASP A 136 -16.16 5.07 6.02
C ASP A 136 -16.86 5.99 7.03
N ALA A 137 -18.00 6.54 6.61
CA ALA A 137 -18.73 7.55 7.35
C ALA A 137 -19.66 6.92 8.40
N ASN A 138 -20.07 5.67 8.18
CA ASN A 138 -20.91 4.92 9.11
C ASN A 138 -20.11 4.06 10.12
N ASP A 139 -18.78 3.99 9.98
CA ASP A 139 -17.82 3.27 10.85
C ASP A 139 -18.13 1.77 10.93
N ASP A 140 -18.55 1.16 9.82
CA ASP A 140 -18.84 -0.27 9.72
C ASP A 140 -17.61 -1.12 9.30
N GLY A 141 -16.49 -0.46 9.01
CA GLY A 141 -15.20 -1.08 8.70
C GLY A 141 -15.03 -1.46 7.23
N VAL A 142 -15.98 -1.10 6.36
CA VAL A 142 -15.92 -1.29 4.91
C VAL A 142 -16.25 0.02 4.19
N LEU A 143 -15.93 0.12 2.90
CA LEU A 143 -16.53 1.16 2.06
C LEU A 143 -17.65 0.55 1.24
N SER A 144 -18.86 1.08 1.37
CA SER A 144 -20.01 0.64 0.59
C SER A 144 -20.82 1.82 0.04
N GLY A 145 -21.73 1.56 -0.91
CA GLY A 145 -22.65 2.57 -1.43
C GLY A 145 -22.01 3.91 -1.84
N ASP A 146 -22.41 4.99 -1.18
CA ASP A 146 -21.93 6.35 -1.45
C ASP A 146 -20.45 6.55 -1.06
N GLU A 147 -19.95 5.86 -0.04
CA GLU A 147 -18.57 5.94 0.44
C GLU A 147 -17.61 5.37 -0.59
N LEU A 148 -17.93 4.18 -1.09
CA LEU A 148 -17.19 3.52 -2.15
C LEU A 148 -17.23 4.34 -3.45
N THR A 149 -18.39 4.92 -3.76
CA THR A 149 -18.56 5.79 -4.93
C THR A 149 -17.69 7.05 -4.81
N ALA A 150 -17.68 7.69 -3.64
CA ALA A 150 -16.86 8.87 -3.37
C ALA A 150 -15.36 8.57 -3.47
N TRP A 151 -14.93 7.42 -2.92
CA TRP A 151 -13.54 6.98 -3.00
C TRP A 151 -13.12 6.69 -4.45
N LYS A 152 -13.86 5.84 -5.18
CA LYS A 152 -13.57 5.51 -6.60
C LYS A 152 -13.57 6.75 -7.47
N GLY A 153 -14.54 7.66 -7.27
CA GLY A 153 -14.61 8.94 -7.98
C GLY A 153 -13.38 9.81 -7.74
N ASN A 154 -12.95 9.96 -6.49
CA ASN A 154 -11.72 10.70 -6.16
C ASN A 154 -10.45 10.04 -6.72
N PHE A 155 -10.38 8.70 -6.70
CA PHE A 155 -9.28 7.94 -7.26
C PHE A 155 -9.16 8.20 -8.77
N LEU A 156 -10.25 8.01 -9.53
CA LEU A 156 -10.30 8.21 -10.98
C LEU A 156 -10.04 9.67 -11.37
N ALA A 157 -10.76 10.64 -10.77
CA ALA A 157 -10.62 12.05 -11.11
C ALA A 157 -9.19 12.59 -10.97
N ARG A 158 -8.37 11.89 -10.18
CA ARG A 158 -7.00 12.31 -9.90
C ARG A 158 -5.96 11.39 -10.55
N ALA A 159 -6.32 10.24 -11.13
CA ALA A 159 -5.42 9.38 -11.89
C ALA A 159 -4.58 10.16 -12.92
N ASN A 160 -5.20 11.06 -13.69
CA ASN A 160 -4.51 11.99 -14.60
C ASN A 160 -3.49 12.90 -13.89
N LYS A 161 -3.82 13.43 -12.69
CA LYS A 161 -2.91 14.25 -11.87
C LYS A 161 -1.77 13.44 -11.24
N PHE A 162 -1.87 12.11 -11.26
CA PHE A 162 -0.82 11.18 -10.91
C PHE A 162 -0.15 10.62 -12.17
N GLY A 163 -0.23 11.33 -13.31
CA GLY A 163 0.40 10.94 -14.58
C GLY A 163 0.03 9.53 -15.04
N VAL A 164 -1.09 9.00 -14.58
CA VAL A 164 -1.79 7.88 -15.20
C VAL A 164 -2.75 8.54 -16.14
N ASP A 165 -2.33 8.72 -17.40
CA ASP A 165 -3.23 9.19 -18.44
C ASP A 165 -4.46 8.25 -18.48
N LEU A 166 -5.66 8.79 -18.30
CA LEU A 166 -6.91 8.04 -18.24
C LEU A 166 -7.34 7.63 -19.65
N THR A 167 -6.47 6.90 -20.35
CA THR A 167 -6.84 6.19 -21.57
C THR A 167 -7.84 5.09 -21.22
N ALA A 168 -8.64 4.67 -22.21
CA ALA A 168 -9.60 3.57 -22.03
C ALA A 168 -8.92 2.32 -21.46
N ASP A 169 -7.76 1.94 -22.02
CA ASP A 169 -6.96 0.79 -21.60
C ASP A 169 -6.53 0.86 -20.13
N LYS A 170 -6.21 2.06 -19.61
CA LYS A 170 -5.81 2.24 -18.22
C LYS A 170 -7.00 2.21 -17.27
N VAL A 171 -8.16 2.72 -17.69
CA VAL A 171 -9.42 2.57 -16.95
C VAL A 171 -9.83 1.10 -16.87
N GLU A 172 -9.67 0.36 -17.97
CA GLU A 172 -9.90 -1.08 -18.03
C GLU A 172 -8.94 -1.82 -17.09
N ALA A 173 -7.63 -1.53 -17.14
CA ALA A 173 -6.65 -2.13 -16.24
C ALA A 173 -6.94 -1.86 -14.76
N MET A 174 -7.38 -0.65 -14.40
CA MET A 174 -7.78 -0.32 -13.03
C MET A 174 -9.07 -1.07 -12.62
N THR A 175 -10.01 -1.24 -13.54
CA THR A 175 -11.24 -2.01 -13.29
C THR A 175 -10.90 -3.49 -13.08
N ALA A 176 -10.00 -4.05 -13.90
CA ALA A 176 -9.50 -5.41 -13.73
C ALA A 176 -8.76 -5.57 -12.38
N ALA A 177 -7.90 -4.61 -12.02
CA ALA A 177 -7.23 -4.59 -10.73
C ALA A 177 -8.20 -4.53 -9.54
N TRP A 178 -9.32 -3.81 -9.69
CA TRP A 178 -10.38 -3.77 -8.68
C TRP A 178 -11.09 -5.11 -8.56
N ASN A 179 -11.52 -5.70 -9.68
CA ASN A 179 -12.21 -6.99 -9.69
C ASN A 179 -11.33 -8.13 -9.15
N ASP A 180 -10.05 -8.13 -9.50
CA ASP A 180 -9.07 -9.10 -8.99
C ASP A 180 -8.77 -8.93 -7.48
N ALA A 181 -8.97 -7.73 -6.94
CA ALA A 181 -8.76 -7.49 -5.52
C ALA A 181 -9.84 -8.13 -4.63
N GLN A 182 -11.03 -8.41 -5.18
CA GLN A 182 -12.19 -8.90 -4.43
C GLN A 182 -11.93 -10.27 -3.81
N THR A 183 -12.37 -10.45 -2.57
CA THR A 183 -12.18 -11.67 -1.80
C THR A 183 -13.41 -12.56 -1.78
N ASP A 184 -14.59 -11.95 -1.89
CA ASP A 184 -15.90 -12.60 -1.88
C ASP A 184 -16.65 -12.46 -3.22
N GLY A 185 -16.10 -11.68 -4.16
CA GLY A 185 -16.70 -11.39 -5.45
C GLY A 185 -17.69 -10.22 -5.43
N ASP A 186 -17.86 -9.53 -4.31
CA ASP A 186 -18.73 -8.36 -4.19
C ASP A 186 -17.97 -7.04 -4.39
N ALA A 187 -17.86 -6.62 -5.64
CA ALA A 187 -17.23 -5.36 -6.02
C ALA A 187 -17.94 -4.08 -5.52
N SER A 188 -19.10 -4.22 -4.83
CA SER A 188 -19.90 -3.13 -4.26
C SER A 188 -19.57 -2.82 -2.80
N VAL A 189 -18.78 -3.67 -2.15
CA VAL A 189 -18.22 -3.48 -0.81
C VAL A 189 -16.70 -3.53 -0.93
N ALA A 190 -16.00 -2.75 -0.11
CA ALA A 190 -14.55 -2.78 -0.04
C ALA A 190 -14.09 -3.00 1.39
N THR A 191 -13.64 -4.21 1.68
CA THR A 191 -12.94 -4.51 2.92
C THR A 191 -11.54 -3.89 2.92
N MET A 192 -10.97 -3.73 4.11
CA MET A 192 -9.57 -3.33 4.28
C MET A 192 -8.60 -4.21 3.48
N LEU A 193 -8.87 -5.53 3.40
CA LEU A 193 -8.04 -6.47 2.63
C LEU A 193 -8.14 -6.23 1.12
N GLU A 194 -9.34 -5.95 0.60
CA GLU A 194 -9.56 -5.67 -0.83
C GLU A 194 -8.93 -4.33 -1.22
N LEU A 195 -9.04 -3.31 -0.37
CA LEU A 195 -8.32 -2.04 -0.54
C LEU A 195 -6.80 -2.24 -0.57
N ALA A 196 -6.26 -3.14 0.27
CA ALA A 196 -4.84 -3.46 0.29
C ALA A 196 -4.40 -4.23 -0.99
N LYS A 197 -5.17 -5.25 -1.41
CA LYS A 197 -4.92 -5.99 -2.65
C LYS A 197 -4.97 -5.09 -3.88
N PHE A 198 -5.96 -4.21 -3.95
CA PHE A 198 -6.10 -3.26 -5.05
C PHE A 198 -4.87 -2.35 -5.17
N GLN A 199 -4.33 -1.86 -4.04
CA GLN A 199 -3.11 -1.05 -4.06
C GLN A 199 -1.90 -1.78 -4.64
N LEU A 200 -1.70 -3.06 -4.28
CA LEU A 200 -0.63 -3.87 -4.86
C LEU A 200 -0.84 -4.13 -6.36
N ASN A 201 -2.07 -4.38 -6.79
CA ASN A 201 -2.37 -4.54 -8.22
C ASN A 201 -2.04 -3.28 -9.02
N VAL A 202 -2.44 -2.11 -8.52
CA VAL A 202 -2.11 -0.83 -9.14
C VAL A 202 -0.60 -0.61 -9.17
N PHE A 203 0.10 -0.95 -8.08
CA PHE A 203 1.55 -0.86 -8.02
C PHE A 203 2.25 -1.73 -9.07
N ASN A 204 1.84 -2.99 -9.19
CA ASN A 204 2.38 -3.93 -10.17
C ASN A 204 2.17 -3.45 -11.61
N GLY A 205 0.99 -2.89 -11.90
CA GLY A 205 0.70 -2.26 -13.19
C GLY A 205 1.66 -1.11 -13.52
N ILE A 206 2.03 -0.29 -12.53
CA ILE A 206 2.98 0.81 -12.73
C ILE A 206 4.41 0.28 -12.95
N LEU A 207 4.85 -0.71 -12.16
CA LEU A 207 6.19 -1.30 -12.33
C LEU A 207 6.36 -1.98 -13.69
N ALA A 208 5.33 -2.68 -14.18
CA ALA A 208 5.37 -3.40 -15.46
C ALA A 208 5.32 -2.49 -16.71
N SER A 209 5.03 -1.19 -16.55
CA SER A 209 4.83 -0.24 -17.65
C SER A 209 6.10 0.48 -18.11
N ASN A 210 7.30 -0.02 -17.81
CA ASN A 210 8.59 0.56 -18.25
C ASN A 210 9.44 -0.45 -19.02
#